data_AF-A0AA88N8B2-F1
#
_entry.id   AF-A0AA88N8B2-F1
#
_cell.length_a   1.000
_cell.length_b   1.000
_cell.length_c   1.000
_cell.angle_alpha   90.00
_cell.angle_beta   90.00
_cell.angle_gamma   90.00
#
_symmetry.space_group_name_H-M   'P 1'
#
loop_
_entity.id
_entity.type
_entity.pdbx_description
1 polymer ?
#
loop_
_entity_poly.entity_id
_entity_poly.type
_entity_poly.pdbx_seq_one_letter_code
_entity_poly.pdbx_strand_id
1 'polypeptide(L)'
;MFRKKSGWFSDSVPQVCQDFWVLEGGTVAGWRTADYLFSADATSPDTLRIFESKDYLWNNVTIFHSVFLSTCENRQSVSSVCIGHYVLPPASVQDEVRNVVGRFIWEREDKQSAQGSHKSFHTTEEHSEGGVCNPKPSDTDSSESEAPFCDRYPVSNRLTGYVNMDDLQKYSGDLCDFHPVCFRCSNSKSHKKWGAERKAH
;
A
#
# COMPACT_ATOMS: atom_id res chain seq x y z
N MET A 1 17.62 -12.79 9.33
CA MET A 1 16.22 -12.38 9.16
C MET A 1 15.72 -12.50 7.70
N PHE A 2 16.57 -12.26 6.69
CA PHE A 2 16.21 -12.30 5.27
C PHE A 2 16.88 -13.43 4.47
N ARG A 3 17.27 -14.52 5.14
CA ARG A 3 17.97 -15.66 4.51
C ARG A 3 17.19 -16.18 3.30
N LYS A 4 17.90 -16.37 2.18
CA LYS A 4 17.37 -16.85 0.90
C LYS A 4 16.32 -15.93 0.24
N LYS A 5 16.27 -14.66 0.65
CA LYS A 5 15.44 -13.63 0.02
C LYS A 5 16.34 -12.66 -0.73
N SER A 6 15.89 -12.24 -1.90
CA SER A 6 16.55 -11.25 -2.72
C SER A 6 15.81 -9.92 -2.67
N GLY A 7 16.55 -8.82 -2.63
CA GLY A 7 16.04 -7.47 -2.48
C GLY A 7 16.57 -6.55 -3.57
N TRP A 8 15.71 -5.73 -4.14
CA TRP A 8 16.08 -4.56 -4.93
C TRP A 8 15.83 -3.30 -4.10
N PHE A 9 16.73 -2.34 -4.23
CA PHE A 9 16.73 -1.10 -3.45
C PHE A 9 16.77 0.07 -4.41
N SER A 10 15.85 1.00 -4.23
CA SER A 10 15.86 2.26 -4.95
C SER A 10 17.04 3.14 -4.53
N ASP A 11 17.47 4.02 -5.43
CA ASP A 11 18.42 5.11 -5.17
C ASP A 11 17.98 6.04 -4.02
N SER A 12 16.67 6.09 -3.73
CA SER A 12 16.11 6.82 -2.58
C SER A 12 16.37 6.13 -1.23
N VAL A 13 16.74 4.85 -1.23
CA VAL A 13 16.91 4.07 0.00
C VAL A 13 18.30 4.35 0.61
N PRO A 14 18.38 4.72 1.91
CA PRO A 14 19.66 4.87 2.58
C PRO A 14 20.48 3.58 2.57
N GLN A 15 21.80 3.71 2.34
CA GLN A 15 22.73 2.58 2.28
C GLN A 15 22.65 1.66 3.51
N VAL A 16 22.43 2.24 4.69
CA VAL A 16 22.28 1.51 5.96
C VAL A 16 21.17 0.44 5.90
N CYS A 17 20.08 0.70 5.17
CA CYS A 17 18.99 -0.28 5.00
C CYS A 17 19.42 -1.47 4.14
N GLN A 18 20.20 -1.22 3.09
CA GLN A 18 20.76 -2.27 2.25
C GLN A 18 21.82 -3.09 3.02
N ASP A 19 22.66 -2.43 3.80
CA ASP A 19 23.67 -3.09 4.64
C ASP A 19 23.00 -3.99 5.67
N PHE A 20 21.94 -3.51 6.34
CA PHE A 20 21.12 -4.31 7.26
C PHE A 20 20.51 -5.53 6.56
N TRP A 21 19.96 -5.37 5.35
CA TRP A 21 19.41 -6.49 4.57
C TRP A 21 20.44 -7.59 4.31
N VAL A 22 21.65 -7.19 3.88
CA VAL A 22 22.75 -8.11 3.61
C VAL A 22 23.26 -8.77 4.89
N LEU A 23 23.43 -7.99 5.96
CA LEU A 23 23.85 -8.47 7.28
C LEU A 23 22.91 -9.56 7.81
N GLU A 24 21.61 -9.38 7.58
CA GLU A 24 20.56 -10.31 7.97
C GLU A 24 20.37 -11.51 7.03
N GLY A 25 21.28 -11.66 6.06
CA GLY A 25 21.40 -12.82 5.16
C GLY A 25 20.61 -12.71 3.85
N GLY A 26 20.13 -11.51 3.50
CA GLY A 26 19.51 -11.24 2.20
C GLY A 26 20.56 -11.04 1.10
N THR A 27 20.15 -11.18 -0.15
CA THR A 27 20.98 -10.87 -1.33
C THR A 27 20.43 -9.68 -2.09
N VAL A 28 21.28 -8.95 -2.81
CA VAL A 28 20.84 -7.86 -3.68
C VAL A 28 20.70 -8.38 -5.10
N ALA A 29 19.59 -8.05 -5.76
CA ALA A 29 19.31 -8.46 -7.14
C ALA A 29 18.67 -7.32 -7.95
N GLY A 30 18.56 -7.51 -9.26
CA GLY A 30 17.83 -6.58 -10.12
C GLY A 30 16.32 -6.61 -9.84
N TRP A 31 15.62 -5.51 -10.08
CA TRP A 31 14.20 -5.36 -9.71
C TRP A 31 13.26 -6.40 -10.34
N ARG A 32 13.63 -7.00 -11.49
CA ARG A 32 12.85 -8.06 -12.16
C ARG A 32 13.10 -9.47 -11.60
N THR A 33 14.17 -9.63 -10.82
CA THR A 33 14.61 -10.92 -10.28
C THR A 33 14.58 -10.96 -8.77
N ALA A 34 14.37 -9.81 -8.12
CA ALA A 34 14.30 -9.68 -6.68
C ALA A 34 12.93 -10.12 -6.16
N ASP A 35 12.91 -10.75 -4.98
CA ASP A 35 11.68 -11.14 -4.28
C ASP A 35 10.98 -9.93 -3.63
N TYR A 36 11.76 -8.92 -3.22
CA TYR A 36 11.27 -7.73 -2.54
C TYR A 36 11.87 -6.46 -3.16
N LEU A 37 11.04 -5.45 -3.36
CA LEU A 37 11.45 -4.15 -3.90
C LEU A 37 11.23 -3.10 -2.82
N PHE A 38 12.28 -2.35 -2.46
CA PHE A 38 12.22 -1.31 -1.44
C PHE A 38 12.52 0.06 -2.04
N SER A 39 11.72 1.05 -1.65
CA SER A 39 11.95 2.46 -1.95
C SER A 39 11.61 3.33 -0.74
N ALA A 40 12.31 4.45 -0.56
CA ALA A 40 11.98 5.45 0.46
C ALA A 40 11.08 6.56 -0.08
N ASP A 41 10.98 6.67 -1.41
CA ASP A 41 10.28 7.77 -2.08
C ASP A 41 9.61 7.27 -3.37
N ALA A 42 8.29 7.39 -3.43
CA ALA A 42 7.51 7.01 -4.59
C ALA A 42 7.76 7.90 -5.82
N THR A 43 8.38 9.08 -5.63
CA THR A 43 8.72 10.02 -6.69
C THR A 43 10.14 9.81 -7.23
N SER A 44 10.91 8.86 -6.68
CA SER A 44 12.27 8.61 -7.15
C SER A 44 12.26 8.07 -8.59
N PRO A 45 13.17 8.51 -9.48
CA PRO A 45 13.11 8.18 -10.91
C PRO A 45 13.14 6.68 -11.23
N ASP A 46 13.86 5.91 -10.43
CA ASP A 46 13.95 4.46 -10.53
C ASP A 46 12.69 3.74 -10.02
N THR A 47 12.04 4.25 -8.97
CA THR A 47 10.74 3.76 -8.49
C THR A 47 9.64 4.09 -9.50
N LEU A 48 9.61 5.30 -10.05
CA LEU A 48 8.67 5.73 -11.09
C LEU A 48 8.75 4.83 -12.33
N ARG A 49 9.97 4.49 -12.78
CA ARG A 49 10.17 3.54 -13.89
C ARG A 49 9.50 2.18 -13.65
N ILE A 50 9.40 1.75 -12.39
CA ILE A 50 8.73 0.49 -12.03
C ILE A 50 7.22 0.70 -12.03
N PHE A 51 6.70 1.80 -11.47
CA PHE A 51 5.26 2.11 -11.51
C PHE A 51 4.70 2.24 -12.93
N GLU A 52 5.51 2.75 -13.86
CA GLU A 52 5.14 2.87 -15.28
C GLU A 52 5.35 1.56 -16.07
N SER A 53 5.93 0.53 -15.44
CA SER A 53 6.20 -0.74 -16.11
C SER A 53 4.95 -1.60 -16.26
N LYS A 54 4.93 -2.46 -17.29
CA LYS A 54 3.86 -3.46 -17.48
C LYS A 54 3.75 -4.42 -16.30
N ASP A 55 4.87 -4.74 -15.66
CA ASP A 55 4.91 -5.65 -14.52
C ASP A 55 4.11 -5.08 -13.34
N TYR A 56 4.17 -3.76 -13.11
CA TYR A 56 3.38 -3.11 -12.08
C TYR A 56 1.90 -3.02 -12.48
N LEU A 57 1.60 -2.62 -13.71
CA LEU A 57 0.22 -2.52 -14.23
C LEU A 57 -0.53 -3.86 -14.27
N TRP A 58 0.19 -4.98 -14.37
CA TRP A 58 -0.37 -6.33 -14.29
C TRP A 58 -0.28 -6.95 -12.90
N ASN A 59 0.01 -6.15 -11.86
CA ASN A 59 0.09 -6.56 -10.47
C ASN A 59 1.13 -7.68 -10.21
N ASN A 60 2.18 -7.75 -11.02
CA ASN A 60 3.26 -8.73 -10.85
C ASN A 60 4.34 -8.27 -9.86
N VAL A 61 4.41 -6.96 -9.58
CA VAL A 61 5.40 -6.38 -8.66
C VAL A 61 4.72 -5.43 -7.67
N THR A 62 5.25 -5.41 -6.45
CA THR A 62 4.82 -4.50 -5.39
C THR A 62 6.07 -3.88 -4.78
N ILE A 63 6.05 -2.56 -4.58
CA ILE A 63 7.13 -1.81 -3.95
C ILE A 63 6.74 -1.57 -2.49
N PHE A 64 7.70 -1.74 -1.58
CA PHE A 64 7.51 -1.50 -0.16
C PHE A 64 8.34 -0.30 0.30
N HIS A 65 7.81 0.44 1.27
CA HIS A 65 8.53 1.54 1.91
C HIS A 65 9.70 0.98 2.73
N SER A 66 10.89 1.54 2.55
CA SER A 66 12.15 1.05 3.15
C SER A 66 12.15 1.05 4.68
N VAL A 67 11.35 1.92 5.32
CA VAL A 67 11.12 1.95 6.79
C VAL A 67 10.65 0.61 7.35
N PHE A 68 10.12 -0.30 6.52
CA PHE A 68 9.92 -1.69 6.91
C PHE A 68 11.18 -2.32 7.53
N LEU A 69 12.34 -2.08 6.93
CA LEU A 69 13.62 -2.64 7.34
C LEU A 69 14.07 -2.08 8.68
N SER A 70 14.01 -0.76 8.87
CA SER A 70 14.30 -0.13 10.16
C SER A 70 13.31 -0.57 11.25
N THR A 71 12.06 -0.83 10.90
CA THR A 71 11.08 -1.37 11.86
C THR A 71 11.44 -2.81 12.26
N CYS A 72 11.87 -3.63 11.30
CA CYS A 72 12.33 -4.99 11.55
C CYS A 72 13.57 -5.02 12.44
N GLU A 73 14.53 -4.12 12.18
CA GLU A 73 15.73 -3.93 12.99
C GLU A 73 15.37 -3.60 14.45
N ASN A 74 14.51 -2.59 14.65
CA ASN A 74 14.07 -2.16 15.98
C ASN A 74 13.34 -3.26 16.77
N ARG A 75 12.58 -4.13 16.09
CA ARG A 75 11.87 -5.23 16.72
C ARG A 75 12.66 -6.53 16.81
N GLN A 76 13.87 -6.57 16.24
CA GLN A 76 14.71 -7.77 16.09
C GLN A 76 13.96 -8.99 15.51
N SER A 77 12.88 -8.77 14.75
CA SER A 77 12.04 -9.85 14.21
C SER A 77 11.25 -9.42 12.98
N VAL A 78 11.26 -10.24 11.93
CA VAL A 78 10.44 -10.05 10.72
C VAL A 78 9.04 -10.62 10.86
N SER A 79 8.86 -11.61 11.72
CA SER A 79 7.55 -12.23 11.91
C SER A 79 6.59 -11.33 12.71
N SER A 80 7.11 -10.31 13.38
CA SER A 80 6.34 -9.34 14.15
C SER A 80 5.95 -8.08 13.38
N VAL A 81 6.41 -7.94 12.12
CA VAL A 81 6.14 -6.78 11.26
C VAL A 81 5.39 -7.22 10.01
N CYS A 82 4.13 -6.78 9.88
CA CYS A 82 3.33 -7.04 8.70
C CYS A 82 3.82 -6.19 7.53
N ILE A 83 4.52 -6.81 6.56
CA ILE A 83 5.06 -6.10 5.39
C ILE A 83 3.97 -5.43 4.54
N GLY A 84 2.73 -5.95 4.57
CA GLY A 84 1.58 -5.35 3.89
C GLY A 84 1.23 -3.93 4.36
N HIS A 85 1.61 -3.56 5.59
CA HIS A 85 1.44 -2.19 6.07
C HIS A 85 2.49 -1.23 5.53
N TYR A 86 3.42 -1.69 4.69
CA TYR A 86 4.49 -0.89 4.12
C TYR A 86 4.42 -0.89 2.59
N VAL A 87 3.29 -1.26 1.97
CA VAL A 87 3.14 -1.12 0.51
C VAL A 87 3.27 0.35 0.14
N LEU A 88 4.16 0.68 -0.79
CA LEU A 88 4.39 2.02 -1.29
C LEU A 88 3.63 2.21 -2.62
N PRO A 89 2.44 2.86 -2.62
CA PRO A 89 1.74 3.16 -3.86
C PRO A 89 2.34 4.40 -4.55
N PRO A 90 2.00 4.66 -5.82
CA PRO A 90 2.37 5.89 -6.51
C PRO A 90 1.93 7.13 -5.74
N ALA A 91 2.68 8.23 -5.84
CA ALA A 91 2.43 9.45 -5.07
C ALA A 91 0.99 10.00 -5.25
N SER A 92 0.44 9.97 -6.46
CA SER A 92 -0.95 10.38 -6.70
C SER A 92 -1.97 9.55 -5.91
N VAL A 93 -1.73 8.25 -5.77
CA VAL A 93 -2.56 7.33 -4.97
C VAL A 93 -2.36 7.58 -3.48
N GLN A 94 -1.13 7.92 -3.06
CA GLN A 94 -0.87 8.30 -1.67
C GLN A 94 -1.68 9.53 -1.27
N ASP A 95 -1.75 10.54 -2.13
CA ASP A 95 -2.52 11.77 -1.88
C ASP A 95 -4.01 11.45 -1.67
N GLU A 96 -4.59 10.60 -2.51
CA GLU A 96 -5.98 10.16 -2.39
C GLU A 96 -6.21 9.35 -1.11
N VAL A 97 -5.35 8.36 -0.82
CA VAL A 97 -5.45 7.54 0.40
C VAL A 97 -5.32 8.41 1.65
N ARG A 98 -4.43 9.40 1.64
CA ARG A 98 -4.29 10.36 2.76
C ARG A 98 -5.57 11.17 2.98
N ASN A 99 -6.25 11.55 1.91
CA ASN A 99 -7.50 12.30 1.99
C ASN A 99 -8.68 11.46 2.50
N VAL A 100 -8.71 10.16 2.19
CA VAL A 100 -9.86 9.28 2.50
C VAL A 100 -9.67 8.48 3.79
N VAL A 101 -8.49 7.89 3.98
CA VAL A 101 -8.17 6.95 5.07
C VAL A 101 -7.29 7.61 6.13
N GLY A 102 -6.41 8.53 5.71
CA GLY A 102 -5.46 9.21 6.58
C GLY A 102 -4.00 8.83 6.30
N ARG A 103 -3.11 9.24 7.20
CA ARG A 103 -1.65 9.08 7.04
C ARG A 103 -1.23 7.61 7.06
N PHE A 104 -0.19 7.29 6.29
CA PHE A 104 0.43 5.98 6.31
C PHE A 104 1.21 5.74 7.60
N ILE A 105 1.38 4.47 7.99
CA ILE A 105 2.02 4.13 9.26
C ILE A 105 3.50 4.56 9.34
N TRP A 106 4.15 4.73 8.19
CA TRP A 106 5.54 5.16 8.07
C TRP A 106 5.69 6.69 8.01
N GLU A 107 4.60 7.46 7.99
CA GLU A 107 4.60 8.93 8.01
C GLU A 107 4.57 9.52 9.43
N ARG A 108 4.91 8.74 10.45
CA ARG A 108 4.96 9.27 11.82
C ARG A 108 6.10 10.26 11.93
N GLU A 109 5.75 11.51 12.27
CA GLU A 109 6.70 12.57 12.57
C GLU A 109 7.58 12.17 13.76
N ASP A 110 8.89 12.22 13.59
CA ASP A 110 9.91 12.13 14.66
C ASP A 110 9.87 13.38 15.58
N LYS A 111 8.70 13.70 16.15
CA LYS A 111 8.54 14.71 17.20
C LYS A 111 8.69 14.13 18.60
N GLN A 112 9.63 13.21 18.78
CA GLN A 112 10.08 12.79 20.10
C GLN A 112 11.59 13.00 20.25
N SER A 113 12.00 14.26 20.17
CA SER A 113 13.15 14.75 20.90
C SER A 113 12.70 15.81 21.91
N ALA A 114 12.74 15.40 23.19
CA ALA A 114 12.74 16.19 24.43
C ALA A 114 11.54 17.13 24.74
N GLN A 115 10.56 16.65 25.52
CA GLN A 115 10.36 17.06 26.93
C GLN A 115 9.32 16.16 27.61
N GLY A 116 9.66 15.64 28.79
CA GLY A 116 8.99 14.49 29.39
C GLY A 116 7.61 14.73 30.01
N SER A 117 6.85 13.64 30.12
CA SER A 117 6.04 13.35 31.30
C SER A 117 5.83 11.85 31.36
N HIS A 118 6.40 11.24 32.40
CA HIS A 118 6.15 9.85 32.76
C HIS A 118 4.65 9.62 32.96
N LYS A 119 4.06 8.68 32.22
CA LYS A 119 3.03 7.79 32.77
C LYS A 119 3.23 6.38 32.26
N SER A 120 3.98 5.64 33.07
CA SER A 120 3.90 4.19 33.17
C SER A 120 2.44 3.80 33.41
N PHE A 121 1.87 2.95 32.56
CA PHE A 121 0.66 2.22 32.91
C PHE A 121 1.09 0.88 33.49
N HIS A 122 1.06 0.88 34.81
CA HIS A 122 1.30 -0.24 35.69
C HIS A 122 0.20 -1.29 35.49
N THR A 123 0.60 -2.54 35.31
CA THR A 123 -0.22 -3.72 35.64
C THR A 123 -0.36 -3.77 37.16
N THR A 124 -1.58 -3.84 37.68
CA THR A 124 -1.86 -4.39 39.02
C THR A 124 -3.27 -4.97 39.03
N GLU A 125 -3.34 -6.23 39.44
CA GLU A 125 -4.52 -7.05 39.61
C GLU A 125 -5.31 -6.70 40.89
N GLU A 126 -6.61 -7.03 40.81
CA GLU A 126 -7.59 -7.40 41.85
C GLU A 126 -7.57 -6.77 43.26
N HIS A 127 -8.71 -6.15 43.63
CA HIS A 127 -9.55 -6.64 44.74
C HIS A 127 -10.97 -6.05 44.71
N SER A 128 -11.96 -6.95 44.71
CA SER A 128 -13.28 -6.99 45.40
C SER A 128 -13.78 -5.71 46.11
N GLU A 129 -15.05 -5.29 46.11
CA GLU A 129 -16.30 -6.04 46.39
C GLU A 129 -17.59 -5.34 45.87
N GLY A 130 -18.63 -6.14 45.55
CA GLY A 130 -20.00 -5.88 46.01
C GLY A 130 -20.98 -5.15 45.07
N GLY A 131 -21.76 -5.92 44.30
CA GLY A 131 -22.96 -5.43 43.61
C GLY A 131 -23.78 -6.57 42.99
N VAL A 132 -24.37 -7.43 43.82
CA VAL A 132 -25.24 -8.54 43.43
C VAL A 132 -26.57 -8.00 42.87
N CYS A 133 -27.00 -8.51 41.71
CA CYS A 133 -28.39 -8.86 41.45
C CYS A 133 -28.49 -9.94 40.35
N ASN A 134 -29.25 -10.99 40.67
CA ASN A 134 -29.30 -12.32 40.05
C ASN A 134 -29.85 -12.40 38.61
N PRO A 135 -29.50 -13.44 37.83
CA PRO A 135 -30.25 -13.84 36.66
C PRO A 135 -31.48 -14.66 37.07
N LYS A 136 -32.67 -14.28 36.60
CA LYS A 136 -33.87 -15.11 36.72
C LYS A 136 -34.01 -15.94 35.43
N PRO A 137 -34.08 -17.28 35.52
CA PRO A 137 -34.38 -18.11 34.37
C PRO A 137 -35.90 -18.11 34.16
N SER A 138 -36.32 -17.96 32.91
CA SER A 138 -37.68 -18.27 32.49
C SER A 138 -37.58 -19.09 31.22
N ASP A 139 -37.68 -20.41 31.41
CA ASP A 139 -37.99 -21.38 30.38
C ASP A 139 -39.41 -21.12 29.86
N THR A 140 -39.59 -21.02 28.54
CA THR A 140 -40.68 -21.66 27.78
C THR A 140 -40.34 -21.56 26.29
N ASP A 141 -39.85 -22.70 25.79
CA ASP A 141 -40.12 -23.37 24.51
C ASP A 141 -40.91 -22.62 23.42
N SER A 142 -40.28 -22.40 22.25
CA SER A 142 -40.80 -22.85 20.95
C SER A 142 -39.83 -22.50 19.82
N SER A 143 -39.44 -23.56 19.10
CA SER A 143 -38.82 -23.59 17.78
C SER A 143 -39.29 -22.48 16.82
N GLU A 144 -38.36 -21.80 16.14
CA GLU A 144 -38.13 -21.93 14.70
C GLU A 144 -36.98 -20.99 14.25
N SER A 145 -36.16 -21.52 13.36
CA SER A 145 -35.03 -20.89 12.67
C SER A 145 -35.40 -19.60 11.95
N GLU A 146 -34.49 -18.62 11.95
CA GLU A 146 -33.97 -17.85 10.80
C GLU A 146 -33.22 -16.61 11.33
N ALA A 147 -32.12 -16.24 10.67
CA ALA A 147 -31.14 -15.26 11.14
C ALA A 147 -31.72 -13.83 11.31
N PRO A 148 -31.25 -13.02 12.29
CA PRO A 148 -31.68 -11.63 12.39
C PRO A 148 -31.13 -10.80 11.24
N PHE A 149 -32.07 -10.22 10.49
CA PHE A 149 -31.89 -9.20 9.47
C PHE A 149 -30.89 -8.11 9.88
N CYS A 150 -30.15 -7.63 8.88
CA CYS A 150 -29.12 -6.61 8.94
C CYS A 150 -29.71 -5.19 9.22
N ASP A 151 -30.48 -5.03 10.28
CA ASP A 151 -31.27 -3.83 10.57
C ASP A 151 -30.59 -2.84 11.54
N ARG A 152 -29.26 -2.68 11.42
CA ARG A 152 -28.53 -1.58 12.08
C ARG A 152 -27.35 -1.04 11.26
N TYR A 153 -27.59 -0.73 9.98
CA TYR A 153 -26.83 0.36 9.37
C TYR A 153 -27.53 1.68 9.70
N PRO A 154 -26.89 2.62 10.41
CA PRO A 154 -27.48 3.95 10.56
C PRO A 154 -27.58 4.58 9.17
N VAL A 155 -28.81 4.64 8.63
CA VAL A 155 -29.19 5.38 7.43
C VAL A 155 -29.14 6.88 7.75
N SER A 156 -27.94 7.37 8.01
CA SER A 156 -27.68 8.81 8.07
C SER A 156 -26.24 9.06 7.62
N ASN A 157 -26.07 9.13 6.30
CA ASN A 157 -24.86 9.64 5.64
C ASN A 157 -24.62 11.16 5.90
N ARG A 158 -25.16 11.71 6.99
CA ARG A 158 -25.16 13.16 7.27
C ARG A 158 -24.18 13.58 8.36
N LEU A 159 -23.42 12.65 8.95
CA LEU A 159 -22.61 12.95 10.15
C LEU A 159 -21.14 12.54 10.06
N THR A 160 -20.68 12.02 8.92
CA THR A 160 -19.37 11.37 8.85
C THR A 160 -18.28 12.21 8.17
N GLY A 161 -18.54 13.45 7.76
CA GLY A 161 -17.52 14.31 7.13
C GLY A 161 -16.98 13.77 5.79
N TYR A 162 -17.50 12.65 5.31
CA TYR A 162 -17.23 12.13 3.97
C TYR A 162 -17.98 12.95 2.93
N VAL A 163 -17.33 13.17 1.80
CA VAL A 163 -17.91 13.85 0.63
C VAL A 163 -19.03 12.98 0.08
N ASN A 164 -20.21 13.57 -0.18
CA ASN A 164 -21.32 12.85 -0.80
C ASN A 164 -20.97 12.51 -2.25
N MET A 165 -21.48 11.39 -2.77
CA MET A 165 -21.36 11.02 -4.18
C MET A 165 -21.77 12.17 -5.12
N ASP A 166 -22.82 12.92 -4.76
CA ASP A 166 -23.30 14.06 -5.55
C ASP A 166 -22.30 15.23 -5.62
N ASP A 167 -21.39 15.32 -4.65
CA ASP A 167 -20.38 16.37 -4.52
C ASP A 167 -19.03 15.98 -5.17
N LEU A 168 -18.90 14.75 -5.68
CA LEU A 168 -17.69 14.30 -6.37
C LEU A 168 -17.54 15.02 -7.71
N GLN A 169 -16.35 15.58 -7.96
CA GLN A 169 -16.04 16.22 -9.24
C GLN A 169 -16.13 15.20 -10.38
N LYS A 170 -17.02 15.47 -11.35
CA LYS A 170 -17.18 14.64 -12.53
C LYS A 170 -15.97 14.79 -13.45
N TYR A 171 -15.41 13.67 -13.89
CA TYR A 171 -14.39 13.65 -14.93
C TYR A 171 -14.99 14.16 -16.25
N SER A 172 -14.34 15.14 -16.87
CA SER A 172 -14.80 15.81 -18.10
C SER A 172 -13.93 15.50 -19.33
N GLY A 173 -12.97 14.57 -19.21
CA GLY A 173 -12.11 14.14 -20.31
C GLY A 173 -12.67 12.92 -21.03
N ASP A 174 -12.03 12.55 -22.14
CA ASP A 174 -12.29 11.29 -22.82
C ASP A 174 -11.56 10.15 -22.10
N LEU A 175 -12.31 9.12 -21.70
CA LEU A 175 -11.75 7.87 -21.21
C LEU A 175 -11.16 7.10 -22.40
N CYS A 176 -9.84 7.22 -22.57
CA CYS A 176 -9.12 6.42 -23.55
C CYS A 176 -8.70 5.09 -22.92
N ASP A 177 -9.24 3.99 -23.44
CA ASP A 177 -8.76 2.65 -23.10
C ASP A 177 -7.28 2.53 -23.49
N PHE A 178 -6.43 2.24 -22.51
CA PHE A 178 -5.02 1.98 -22.76
C PHE A 178 -4.87 0.63 -23.47
N HIS A 179 -4.64 0.69 -24.78
CA HIS A 179 -4.26 -0.46 -25.59
C HIS A 179 -2.72 -0.44 -25.75
N PRO A 180 -1.96 -1.25 -24.99
CA PRO A 180 -0.51 -1.32 -25.16
C PRO A 180 -0.20 -1.90 -26.55
N VAL A 181 0.06 -1.03 -27.51
CA VAL A 181 0.43 -1.43 -28.87
C VAL A 181 1.69 -2.28 -28.79
N CYS A 182 1.56 -3.53 -29.19
CA CYS A 182 2.66 -4.47 -29.36
C CYS A 182 3.57 -3.92 -30.48
N PHE A 183 4.60 -3.14 -30.14
CA PHE A 183 5.68 -2.81 -31.06
C PHE A 183 6.49 -4.08 -31.34
N ARG A 184 5.99 -4.93 -32.24
CA ARG A 184 6.87 -5.85 -32.96
C ARG A 184 7.70 -5.01 -33.92
N CYS A 185 8.97 -4.85 -33.58
CA CYS A 185 10.00 -4.48 -34.54
C CYS A 185 9.85 -5.35 -35.79
N SER A 186 9.66 -4.70 -36.94
CA SER A 186 10.03 -5.28 -38.23
C SER A 186 10.78 -4.19 -38.98
N ASN A 187 12.08 -4.18 -38.71
CA ASN A 187 13.04 -3.41 -39.46
C ASN A 187 13.27 -4.17 -40.78
N SER A 188 12.66 -3.71 -41.88
CA SER A 188 13.12 -4.09 -43.21
C SER A 188 13.17 -2.84 -44.08
N LYS A 189 14.37 -2.28 -44.17
CA LYS A 189 14.77 -1.35 -45.23
C LYS A 189 14.43 -1.98 -46.59
N SER A 190 13.78 -1.24 -47.48
CA SER A 190 13.92 -1.43 -48.93
C SER A 190 13.43 -0.20 -49.70
N HIS A 191 14.42 0.58 -50.13
CA HIS A 191 14.53 1.35 -51.38
C HIS A 191 13.51 2.44 -51.79
N LYS A 192 14.07 3.65 -51.91
CA LYS A 192 13.65 4.76 -52.79
C LYS A 192 13.28 4.29 -54.20
N LYS A 193 12.25 4.89 -54.80
CA LYS A 193 12.33 5.40 -56.17
C LYS A 193 11.41 6.60 -56.41
N TRP A 194 11.98 7.52 -57.17
CA TRP A 194 11.52 8.82 -57.60
C TRP A 194 10.71 8.73 -58.90
N GLY A 195 9.72 9.62 -59.05
CA GLY A 195 9.25 10.12 -60.35
C GLY A 195 7.93 9.53 -60.87
N ALA A 196 6.92 10.40 -61.03
CA ALA A 196 6.42 10.83 -62.34
C ALA A 196 5.00 11.42 -62.22
N GLU A 197 4.96 12.75 -62.38
CA GLU A 197 3.85 13.54 -62.89
C GLU A 197 3.11 12.84 -64.05
N ARG A 198 1.77 12.80 -64.03
CA ARG A 198 0.91 12.83 -65.23
C ARG A 198 -0.52 13.29 -64.88
N LYS A 199 -0.96 14.33 -65.60
CA LYS A 199 -2.32 14.87 -65.70
C LYS A 199 -3.33 13.87 -66.27
N ALA A 200 -4.59 14.04 -65.90
CA ALA A 200 -5.85 13.97 -66.68
C ALA A 200 -6.99 13.69 -65.67
N HIS A 201 -8.17 14.32 -65.68
CA HIS A 201 -8.89 15.05 -66.72
C HIS A 201 -9.88 16.03 -66.05
#